data_AF-A0A8J2ZAB9-F1
#
_entry.id   AF-A0A8J2ZAB9-F1
#
_cell.length_a   1.000
_cell.length_b   1.000
_cell.length_c   1.000
_cell.angle_alpha   90.00
_cell.angle_beta   90.00
_cell.angle_gamma   90.00
#
_symmetry.space_group_name_H-M   'P 1'
#
loop_
_entity.id
_entity.type
_entity.pdbx_description
1 polymer ?
#
loop_
_entity_poly.entity_id
_entity_poly.type
_entity_poly.pdbx_seq_one_letter_code
_entity_poly.pdbx_strand_id
1 'polypeptide(L)' 'MTDAELDRFGTGPEVERIARRLVAEGRITVWRYVVARAPDGTTRHAPAHRVALLRNEILRIGPYAPALPVVPPPAE' A
#
# COMPACT_ATOMS: atom_id res chain seq x y z
N MET A 1 1.51 -3.31 0.73
CA MET A 1 0.96 -4.65 1.06
C MET A 1 0.96 -5.45 -0.22
N THR A 2 1.13 -6.77 -0.15
CA THR A 2 0.98 -7.67 -1.31
C THR A 2 -0.50 -7.86 -1.65
N ASP A 3 -0.79 -8.38 -2.84
CA ASP A 3 -2.17 -8.68 -3.25
C ASP A 3 -2.80 -9.73 -2.33
N ALA A 4 -2.03 -10.75 -1.93
CA ALA A 4 -2.48 -11.78 -0.99
C ALA A 4 -2.80 -11.21 0.41
N GLU A 5 -2.08 -10.19 0.86
CA GLU A 5 -2.42 -9.48 2.11
C GLU A 5 -3.72 -8.68 1.95
N LEU A 6 -3.94 -8.04 0.80
CA LEU A 6 -5.14 -7.28 0.51
C LEU A 6 -6.38 -8.18 0.39
N ASP A 7 -6.24 -9.37 -0.19
CA ASP A 7 -7.34 -10.32 -0.33
C ASP A 7 -7.85 -10.84 1.02
N ARG A 8 -6.99 -10.89 2.05
CA ARG A 8 -7.40 -11.18 3.43
C ARG A 8 -8.32 -10.10 4.02
N PHE A 9 -8.39 -8.91 3.42
CA PHE A 9 -9.33 -7.86 3.84
C PHE A 9 -10.74 -8.07 3.25
N GLY A 10 -10.94 -9.12 2.43
CA GLY A 10 -12.21 -9.54 1.88
C GLY A 10 -12.34 -9.29 0.38
N THR A 11 -13.58 -9.20 -0.09
CA THR A 11 -13.93 -9.04 -1.51
C THR A 11 -14.48 -7.64 -1.82
N GLY A 12 -14.59 -7.31 -3.11
CA GLY A 12 -15.07 -6.02 -3.60
C GLY A 12 -13.96 -4.99 -3.90
N PRO A 13 -14.31 -3.71 -4.13
CA PRO A 13 -13.35 -2.67 -4.50
C PRO A 13 -12.23 -2.50 -3.45
N GLU A 14 -10.98 -2.38 -3.89
CA GLU A 14 -9.80 -2.27 -3.00
C GLU A 14 -9.91 -1.15 -1.97
N VAL A 15 -10.37 0.03 -2.41
CA VAL A 15 -10.56 1.20 -1.53
C VAL A 15 -11.52 0.90 -0.37
N GLU A 16 -12.60 0.17 -0.63
CA GLU A 16 -13.56 -0.21 0.39
C GLU A 16 -12.99 -1.27 1.32
N ARG A 17 -12.27 -2.26 0.78
CA ARG A 17 -11.61 -3.32 1.59
C ARG A 17 -10.64 -2.70 2.59
N ILE A 18 -9.80 -1.78 2.14
CA ILE A 18 -8.85 -1.05 2.99
C ILE A 18 -9.60 -0.19 4.02
N ALA A 19 -10.62 0.57 3.60
CA ALA A 19 -11.40 1.41 4.50
C ALA A 19 -12.09 0.60 5.62
N ARG A 20 -12.77 -0.50 5.26
CA ARG A 20 -13.40 -1.41 6.22
C ARG A 20 -12.37 -1.97 7.21
N ARG A 21 -11.21 -2.42 6.73
CA ARG A 21 -10.14 -2.93 7.60
C ARG A 21 -9.62 -1.86 8.56
N LEU A 22 -9.40 -0.63 8.09
CA LEU A 22 -8.93 0.48 8.91
C LEU A 22 -9.93 0.86 10.01
N VAL A 23 -11.23 0.83 9.69
CA VAL A 23 -12.31 1.11 10.65
C VAL A 23 -12.39 0.01 11.71
N ALA A 24 -12.30 -1.26 11.32
CA ALA A 24 -12.43 -2.41 12.21
C ALA A 24 -11.25 -2.54 13.19
N GLU A 25 -10.01 -2.37 12.69
CA GLU A 25 -8.80 -2.64 13.48
C GLU A 25 -8.14 -1.39 14.05
N GLY A 26 -8.54 -0.21 13.59
CA GLY A 26 -7.87 1.06 13.92
C GLY A 26 -6.46 1.21 13.33
N ARG A 27 -5.93 0.17 12.67
CA ARG A 27 -4.61 0.20 12.02
C ARG A 27 -4.46 -0.86 10.92
N ILE A 28 -3.57 -0.60 9.98
CA ILE A 28 -3.06 -1.61 9.03
C ILE A 28 -1.55 -1.45 8.85
N THR A 29 -0.87 -2.49 8.39
CA THR A 29 0.55 -2.40 8.01
C THR A 29 0.67 -2.43 6.49
N VAL A 30 1.42 -1.49 5.93
CA VAL A 30 1.64 -1.36 4.49
C VAL A 30 3.11 -1.16 4.16
N TRP A 31 3.46 -1.28 2.89
CA TRP A 31 4.79 -0.93 2.41
C TRP A 31 4.86 0.56 2.13
N ARG A 32 5.89 1.23 2.65
CA ARG A 32 6.26 2.58 2.24
C ARG A 32 7.16 2.50 1.01
N TYR A 33 6.80 3.24 -0.01
CA TYR A 33 7.55 3.33 -1.25
C TYR A 33 8.38 4.62 -1.30
N VAL A 34 9.55 4.53 -1.93
CA VAL A 34 10.43 5.66 -2.22
C VAL A 34 10.83 5.65 -3.69
N VAL A 35 11.16 6.82 -4.22
CA VAL A 35 11.76 6.91 -5.55
C VAL A 35 13.20 6.39 -5.45
N ALA A 36 13.55 5.42 -6.29
CA ALA A 36 14.87 4.82 -6.32
C ALA A 36 15.34 4.61 -7.76
N ARG A 37 16.67 4.58 -7.95
CA ARG A 37 17.31 4.16 -9.20
C ARG A 37 17.52 2.65 -9.18
N ALA A 38 17.10 1.99 -10.25
CA ALA A 38 17.30 0.58 -10.46
C ALA A 38 18.69 0.29 -11.09
N PRO A 39 19.20 -0.95 -11.01
CA PRO A 39 20.47 -1.32 -11.64
C PRO A 39 20.51 -1.11 -13.16
N ASP A 40 19.37 -1.17 -13.82
CA ASP A 40 19.21 -0.86 -15.26
C ASP A 40 19.20 0.65 -15.57
N GLY A 41 19.41 1.50 -14.56
CA GLY A 41 19.43 2.96 -14.68
C GLY A 41 18.05 3.62 -14.64
N THR A 42 16.95 2.87 -14.61
CA THR A 42 15.59 3.43 -14.60
C THR A 42 15.21 4.01 -13.22
N THR A 43 14.27 4.96 -13.20
CA THR A 43 13.67 5.48 -11.97
C THR A 43 12.32 4.81 -11.73
N ARG A 44 12.12 4.28 -10.52
CA ARG A 44 10.88 3.61 -10.13
C ARG A 44 10.55 3.83 -8.66
N HIS A 45 9.29 3.62 -8.28
CA HIS A 45 8.92 3.48 -6.88
C HIS A 45 9.32 2.08 -6.40
N ALA A 46 10.22 2.00 -5.43
CA ALA A 46 10.66 0.76 -4.81
C ALA A 46 10.19 0.66 -3.33
N PRO A 47 9.86 -0.54 -2.85
CA PRO A 47 9.53 -0.75 -1.44
C PRO A 47 10.76 -0.45 -0.57
N ALA A 48 10.58 0.36 0.47
CA ALA A 48 11.65 0.72 1.41
C ALA A 48 11.55 -0.09 2.71
N HIS A 49 10.41 0.00 3.40
CA HIS A 49 10.13 -0.70 4.65
C HIS A 49 8.62 -0.73 4.91
N ARG A 50 8.19 -1.55 5.87
CA ARG A 50 6.79 -1.59 6.32
C ARG A 50 6.52 -0.47 7.32
N VAL A 51 5.32 0.11 7.25
CA VAL A 51 4.82 1.15 8.18
C VAL A 51 3.43 0.78 8.67
N ALA A 52 3.15 1.08 9.94
CA ALA A 52 1.80 1.01 10.48
C ALA A 52 1.05 2.32 10.19
N LEU A 53 -0.05 2.23 9.46
CA LEU A 53 -1.00 3.33 9.30
C LEU A 53 -2.03 3.22 10.40
N LEU A 54 -2.10 4.25 11.25
CA LEU A 54 -3.07 4.36 12.34
C LEU A 54 -4.25 5.21 11.88
N ARG A 55 -5.46 4.78 12.24
CA ARG A 55 -6.66 5.58 12.02
C ARG A 55 -6.64 6.81 12.94
N ASN A 56 -6.93 7.97 12.36
CA ASN A 56 -7.28 9.21 13.07
C ASN A 56 -8.77 9.52 12.79
N GLU A 57 -9.38 10.45 13.52
CA GLU A 57 -10.82 10.78 13.52
C GLU A 57 -11.47 10.71 12.12
N ILE A 58 -10.85 11.35 11.13
CA ILE A 58 -11.30 11.32 9.73
C ILE A 58 -10.12 11.05 8.80
N LEU A 59 -10.24 10.00 7.97
CA LEU A 59 -9.26 9.66 6.95
C LEU A 59 -9.92 9.55 5.58
N ARG A 60 -9.27 10.12 4.56
CA ARG A 60 -9.64 9.94 3.15
C ARG A 60 -8.72 8.92 2.52
N ILE A 61 -9.31 7.87 1.95
CA ILE A 61 -8.63 6.85 1.17
C ILE A 61 -9.15 6.96 -0.27
N GLY A 62 -8.25 6.99 -1.24
CA GLY A 62 -8.61 7.11 -2.65
C GLY A 62 -7.55 6.53 -3.57
N PRO A 63 -7.89 6.27 -4.84
CA PRO A 63 -6.93 5.78 -5.81
C PRO A 63 -5.81 6.80 -6.02
N TYR A 64 -4.60 6.28 -6.26
CA TYR A 64 -3.44 7.06 -6.60
C TYR A 64 -2.87 6.55 -7.93
N ALA A 65 -2.71 7.45 -8.90
CA ALA A 65 -2.08 7.15 -10.19
C ALA A 65 -0.60 7.56 -10.12
N PRO A 66 0.34 6.61 -9.96
CA PRO A 66 1.76 6.93 -9.86
C PRO A 66 2.32 7.40 -11.21
N ALA A 67 3.17 8.42 -11.20
CA ALA A 67 3.84 8.93 -12.40
C ALA A 67 5.04 8.07 -12.83
N LEU A 68 5.53 7.20 -11.94
CA LEU A 68 6.65 6.28 -12.19
C LEU A 68 6.18 4.83 -12.01
N PRO A 69 6.82 3.86 -12.69
CA PRO A 69 6.55 2.45 -12.45
C PRO A 69 6.69 2.09 -10.97
N VAL A 70 5.79 1.25 -10.46
CA VAL A 70 5.81 0.75 -9.08
C VAL A 70 6.26 -0.70 -9.08
N VAL A 71 7.32 -0.99 -8.34
CA VAL A 71 7.80 -2.38 -8.16
C VAL A 71 6.86 -3.10 -7.18
N PRO A 72 6.51 -4.36 -7.40
CA PRO A 72 5.77 -5.11 -6.41
C PRO A 72 6.53 -5.16 -5.07
N PRO A 73 5.82 -5.23 -3.93
CA PRO A 73 6.47 -5.47 -2.66
C PRO A 73 7.24 -6.81 -2.69
N PRO A 74 8.31 -6.97 -1.90
CA PRO A 74 9.05 -8.22 -1.87
C PRO A 74 8.13 -9.36 -1.40
N ALA A 75 8.34 -10.56 -1.92
CA ALA A 75 7.73 -11.76 -1.38
C ALA A 75 8.21 -11.96 0.07
N GLU A 76 7.28 -12.27 0.96
CA GLU A 76 7.57 -12.68 2.35
C GLU A 76 7.76 -14.20 2.41
#